data_AF-A0A524DPZ2-F1
#
_entry.id   AF-A0A524DPZ2-F1
#
_cell.length_a   1.000
_cell.length_b   1.000
_cell.length_c   1.000
_cell.angle_alpha   90.00
_cell.angle_beta   90.00
_cell.angle_gamma   90.00
#
_symmetry.space_group_name_H-M   'P 1'
#
loop_
_entity.id
_entity.type
_entity.pdbx_description
1 polymer ?
#
loop_
_entity_poly.entity_id
_entity_poly.type
_entity_poly.pdbx_seq_one_letter_code
_entity_poly.pdbx_strand_id
1 'polypeptide(L)'
;MQKKGGASKGSAGKGGAPIKGGKIKASHILVNKLSMAQEIYEDLQAGENFEKLARKYSECPSKNKGGNLGEFPKGKMVSEFWNACTRLKIGAISQPVKTQFGYHIIKRIR
;
A
#
# COMPACT_ATOMS: atom_id res chain seq x y z
N MET A 1 14.21 -30.47 14.00
CA MET A 1 15.35 -29.69 13.46
C MET A 1 14.90 -28.97 12.19
N GLN A 2 14.56 -27.69 12.28
CA GLN A 2 15.29 -26.59 11.62
C GLN A 2 15.45 -26.70 10.09
N LYS A 3 14.70 -25.87 9.35
CA LYS A 3 15.28 -25.06 8.26
C LYS A 3 14.76 -23.63 8.33
N LYS A 4 15.64 -22.76 8.84
CA LYS A 4 15.64 -21.32 8.68
C LYS A 4 15.91 -20.96 7.21
N GLY A 5 15.36 -19.83 6.76
CA GLY A 5 15.76 -19.15 5.52
C GLY A 5 14.54 -18.48 4.86
N GLY A 6 14.43 -17.18 4.70
CA GLY A 6 15.35 -16.11 4.99
C GLY A 6 14.58 -14.80 5.09
N ALA A 7 15.11 -13.90 5.90
CA ALA A 7 14.60 -12.55 6.10
C ALA A 7 14.57 -11.77 4.77
N SER A 8 13.40 -11.54 4.19
CA SER A 8 13.20 -10.31 3.40
C SER A 8 12.75 -9.24 4.38
N LYS A 9 13.74 -8.48 4.86
CA LYS A 9 13.56 -7.24 5.60
C LYS A 9 12.39 -6.47 4.99
N GLY A 10 11.29 -6.36 5.72
CA GLY A 10 10.27 -5.34 5.52
C GLY A 10 10.96 -4.00 5.69
N SER A 11 11.57 -3.52 4.60
CA SER A 11 12.20 -2.22 4.56
C SER A 11 11.06 -1.24 4.73
N ALA A 12 10.84 -0.78 5.97
CA ALA A 12 10.31 0.54 6.25
C ALA A 12 11.09 1.46 5.33
N GLY A 13 10.52 1.75 4.16
CA GLY A 13 11.25 2.28 3.04
C GLY A 13 11.71 3.66 3.43
N LYS A 14 12.99 3.79 3.82
CA LYS A 14 13.68 5.06 3.84
C LYS A 14 13.37 5.72 2.49
N GLY A 15 12.65 6.83 2.56
CA GLY A 15 11.85 7.37 1.48
C GLY A 15 12.66 7.54 0.21
N GLY A 16 12.15 7.00 -0.90
CA GLY A 16 12.58 7.46 -2.21
C GLY A 16 12.28 8.96 -2.33
N ALA A 17 13.13 9.68 -3.06
CA ALA A 17 12.91 11.11 -3.30
C ALA A 17 11.52 11.33 -3.93
N PRO A 18 10.74 12.30 -3.43
CA PRO A 18 9.41 12.57 -3.97
C PRO A 18 9.52 12.98 -5.45
N ILE A 19 8.87 12.22 -6.32
CA ILE A 19 8.76 12.58 -7.74
C ILE A 19 7.93 13.86 -7.89
N LYS A 20 8.55 14.91 -8.43
CA LYS A 20 7.93 16.24 -8.59
C LYS A 20 6.86 16.27 -9.70
N GLY A 21 6.80 15.26 -10.57
CA GLY A 21 5.82 15.11 -11.64
C GLY A 21 5.72 13.66 -12.13
N GLY A 22 4.73 13.38 -12.98
CA GLY A 22 4.51 12.05 -13.59
C GLY A 22 3.24 11.33 -13.15
N LYS A 23 3.11 10.08 -13.60
CA LYS A 23 2.03 9.16 -13.24
C LYS A 23 2.58 8.08 -12.31
N ILE A 24 1.86 7.76 -11.25
CA ILE A 24 2.18 6.67 -10.34
C ILE A 24 1.22 5.52 -10.61
N LYS A 25 1.76 4.29 -10.62
CA LYS A 25 0.93 3.10 -10.58
C LYS A 25 0.94 2.54 -9.17
N ALA A 26 -0.23 2.44 -8.55
CA ALA A 26 -0.33 1.88 -7.19
C ALA A 26 -1.59 1.05 -7.01
N SER A 27 -1.53 0.14 -6.04
CA SER A 27 -2.70 -0.52 -5.48
C SER A 27 -2.90 -0.06 -4.04
N HIS A 28 -4.14 -0.11 -3.55
CA HIS A 28 -4.44 0.23 -2.17
C HIS A 28 -5.47 -0.71 -1.54
N ILE A 29 -5.47 -0.73 -0.21
CA ILE A 29 -6.52 -1.30 0.62
C ILE A 29 -7.04 -0.18 1.51
N LEU A 30 -8.33 0.11 1.42
CA LEU A 30 -8.99 1.13 2.24
C LEU A 30 -9.82 0.44 3.32
N VAL A 31 -9.58 0.79 4.57
CA VAL A 31 -10.38 0.34 5.72
C VAL A 31 -10.67 1.49 6.67
N ASN A 32 -11.83 1.48 7.31
CA ASN A 32 -12.26 2.52 8.25
C ASN A 32 -11.56 2.47 9.63
N LYS A 33 -11.01 1.32 10.05
CA LYS A 33 -10.37 1.14 11.37
C LYS A 33 -8.86 0.98 11.27
N LEU A 34 -8.14 1.64 12.17
CA LEU A 34 -6.68 1.52 12.29
C LEU A 34 -6.25 0.09 12.63
N SER A 35 -6.97 -0.59 13.55
CA SER A 35 -6.65 -1.97 13.94
C SER A 35 -6.66 -2.92 12.74
N MET A 36 -7.71 -2.84 11.91
CA MET A 36 -7.79 -3.64 10.67
C MET A 36 -6.66 -3.29 9.70
N ALA A 37 -6.31 -2.01 9.56
CA ALA A 37 -5.21 -1.62 8.69
C ALA A 37 -3.86 -2.17 9.20
N GLN A 38 -3.69 -2.22 10.52
CA GLN A 38 -2.50 -2.74 11.13
C GLN A 38 -2.38 -4.26 10.94
N GLU A 39 -3.45 -5.00 11.20
CA GLU A 39 -3.52 -6.45 10.97
C GLU A 39 -3.19 -6.81 9.51
N ILE A 40 -3.82 -6.11 8.55
CA ILE A 40 -3.56 -6.33 7.12
C ILE A 40 -2.10 -5.99 6.78
N TYR A 41 -1.53 -4.94 7.37
CA TYR A 41 -0.13 -4.59 7.15
C TYR A 41 0.81 -5.68 7.69
N GLU A 42 0.53 -6.25 8.85
CA GLU A 42 1.30 -7.35 9.44
C GLU A 42 1.21 -8.62 8.57
N ASP A 43 0.02 -8.98 8.09
CA ASP A 43 -0.17 -10.09 7.15
C ASP A 43 0.65 -9.88 5.86
N LEU A 44 0.66 -8.66 5.33
CA LEU A 44 1.46 -8.30 4.17
C LEU A 44 2.97 -8.40 4.43
N GLN A 45 3.43 -8.08 5.64
CA GLN A 45 4.83 -8.29 6.03
C GLN A 45 5.16 -9.79 6.17
N ALA A 46 4.18 -10.61 6.57
CA ALA A 46 4.30 -12.07 6.62
C ALA A 46 4.31 -12.74 5.23
N GLY A 47 3.99 -11.99 4.18
CA GLY A 47 4.03 -12.46 2.79
C GLY A 47 2.67 -12.85 2.21
N GLU A 48 1.56 -12.48 2.87
CA GLU A 48 0.22 -12.67 2.30
C GLU A 48 0.02 -11.87 1.00
N ASN A 49 -0.92 -12.34 0.18
CA ASN A 49 -1.19 -11.74 -1.11
C ASN A 49 -1.99 -10.43 -0.97
N PHE A 50 -1.43 -9.33 -1.44
CA PHE A 50 -2.07 -8.00 -1.41
C PHE A 50 -3.43 -7.97 -2.11
N GLU A 51 -3.57 -8.61 -3.27
CA GLU A 51 -4.83 -8.61 -4.01
C GLU A 51 -5.92 -9.39 -3.30
N LYS A 52 -5.56 -10.48 -2.62
CA LYS A 52 -6.46 -11.28 -1.79
C LYS A 52 -6.97 -10.46 -0.61
N LEU A 53 -6.07 -9.79 0.12
CA LEU A 53 -6.43 -8.92 1.24
C LEU A 53 -7.25 -7.71 0.77
N ALA A 54 -6.90 -7.12 -0.37
CA ALA A 54 -7.67 -6.03 -0.97
C ALA A 54 -9.10 -6.44 -1.34
N ARG A 55 -9.28 -7.61 -1.95
CA ARG A 55 -10.61 -8.16 -2.28
C ARG A 55 -11.45 -8.40 -1.02
N LYS A 56 -10.81 -8.88 0.05
CA LYS A 56 -11.46 -9.27 1.30
C LYS A 56 -11.83 -8.07 2.18
N TYR A 57 -10.93 -7.11 2.34
CA TYR A 57 -11.05 -6.05 3.34
C TYR A 57 -11.27 -4.65 2.77
N SER A 58 -10.90 -4.38 1.52
CA SER A 58 -10.97 -3.01 0.98
C SER A 58 -12.41 -2.55 0.79
N GLU A 59 -12.73 -1.37 1.31
CA GLU A 59 -14.02 -0.69 1.13
C GLU A 59 -14.12 0.05 -0.22
N CYS A 60 -13.01 0.19 -0.94
CA CYS A 60 -12.99 0.86 -2.25
C CYS A 60 -13.46 -0.08 -3.39
N PRO A 61 -14.16 0.42 -4.43
CA PRO A 61 -14.52 -0.37 -5.62
C PRO A 61 -13.32 -1.03 -6.33
N SER A 62 -12.11 -0.51 -6.11
CA SER A 62 -10.84 -1.10 -6.58
C SER A 62 -10.62 -2.53 -6.05
N LYS A 63 -11.32 -2.97 -5.00
CA LYS A 63 -11.29 -4.34 -4.47
C LYS A 63 -11.52 -5.39 -5.55
N ASN A 64 -12.39 -5.11 -6.53
CA ASN A 64 -12.67 -6.02 -7.65
C ASN A 64 -11.45 -6.24 -8.58
N LYS A 65 -10.48 -5.33 -8.54
CA LYS A 65 -9.20 -5.40 -9.25
C LYS A 65 -8.03 -5.67 -8.30
N GLY A 66 -8.27 -6.27 -7.14
CA GLY A 66 -7.23 -6.54 -6.14
C GLY A 66 -6.65 -5.26 -5.52
N GLY A 67 -7.44 -4.19 -5.46
CA GLY A 67 -7.01 -2.88 -4.96
C GLY A 67 -6.26 -2.04 -5.99
N ASN A 68 -6.12 -2.50 -7.23
CA ASN A 68 -5.38 -1.80 -8.28
C ASN A 68 -6.11 -0.54 -8.77
N LEU A 69 -5.46 0.62 -8.61
CA LEU A 69 -5.97 1.92 -9.05
C LEU A 69 -5.53 2.28 -10.47
N GLY A 70 -4.64 1.50 -11.08
CA GLY A 70 -4.00 1.84 -12.34
C GLY A 70 -3.00 2.97 -12.19
N GLU A 71 -2.73 3.65 -13.30
CA GLU A 71 -1.86 4.84 -13.33
C GLU A 71 -2.67 6.12 -13.12
N PHE A 72 -2.26 6.93 -12.16
CA PHE A 72 -2.89 8.22 -11.88
C PHE A 72 -1.85 9.35 -11.80
N PRO A 73 -2.18 10.55 -12.31
CA PRO A 73 -1.33 11.72 -12.18
C PRO A 73 -1.43 12.35 -10.78
N LYS A 74 -0.52 13.28 -10.48
CA LYS A 74 -0.61 14.13 -9.30
C LYS A 74 -1.95 14.88 -9.28
N GLY A 75 -2.58 14.98 -8.10
CA GLY A 75 -3.86 15.69 -7.91
C GLY A 75 -5.12 14.85 -8.13
N LYS A 76 -5.01 13.62 -8.67
CA LYS A 76 -6.16 12.69 -8.76
C LYS A 76 -6.50 12.00 -7.44
N MET A 77 -5.55 11.96 -6.51
CA MET A 77 -5.67 11.36 -5.18
C MET A 77 -5.39 12.43 -4.11
N VAL A 78 -5.86 12.19 -2.88
CA VAL A 78 -5.58 13.06 -1.73
C VAL A 78 -4.07 13.20 -1.49
N SER A 79 -3.67 14.37 -0.98
CA SER A 79 -2.26 14.76 -0.82
C SER A 79 -1.47 13.76 0.04
N GLU A 80 -2.08 13.24 1.10
CA GLU A 80 -1.49 12.26 2.02
C GLU A 80 -1.19 10.94 1.31
N PHE A 81 -2.11 10.47 0.47
CA PHE A 81 -1.96 9.27 -0.34
C PHE A 81 -0.86 9.45 -1.39
N TRP A 82 -0.87 10.57 -2.10
CA TRP A 82 0.18 10.90 -3.08
C TRP A 82 1.56 10.98 -2.43
N ASN A 83 1.67 11.67 -1.30
CA ASN A 83 2.91 11.81 -0.56
C ASN A 83 3.43 10.45 -0.05
N ALA A 84 2.55 9.57 0.39
CA ALA A 84 2.93 8.21 0.76
C ALA A 84 3.42 7.39 -0.46
N CYS A 85 2.68 7.43 -1.57
CA CYS A 85 3.08 6.75 -2.81
C CYS A 85 4.46 7.18 -3.31
N THR A 86 4.72 8.49 -3.33
CA THR A 86 5.98 9.04 -3.86
C THR A 86 7.19 8.68 -3.01
N ARG A 87 7.01 8.55 -1.68
CA ARG A 87 8.06 8.10 -0.76
C ARG A 87 8.34 6.61 -0.84
N LEU A 88 7.38 5.80 -1.31
CA LEU A 88 7.58 4.36 -1.48
C LEU A 88 8.54 4.07 -2.62
N LYS A 89 9.37 3.05 -2.45
CA LYS A 89 10.10 2.43 -3.55
C LYS A 89 9.15 1.60 -4.40
N ILE A 90 9.48 1.39 -5.67
CA ILE A 90 8.73 0.48 -6.53
C ILE A 90 8.72 -0.93 -5.91
N GLY A 91 7.54 -1.54 -5.81
CA GLY A 91 7.31 -2.83 -5.17
C GLY A 91 7.07 -2.76 -3.65
N ALA A 92 7.34 -1.61 -3.01
CA ALA A 92 7.19 -1.47 -1.56
C ALA A 92 5.74 -1.22 -1.12
N ILE A 93 5.45 -1.57 0.13
CA ILE A 93 4.17 -1.40 0.81
C ILE A 93 4.31 -0.32 1.88
N SER A 94 3.35 0.61 1.99
CA SER A 94 3.32 1.61 3.05
C SER A 94 2.73 1.05 4.33
N GLN A 95 3.11 1.68 5.44
CA GLN A 95 2.30 1.63 6.66
C GLN A 95 0.89 2.21 6.41
N PRO A 96 -0.07 1.95 7.31
CA PRO A 96 -1.41 2.55 7.24
C PRO A 96 -1.35 4.08 7.17
N VAL A 97 -1.84 4.64 6.07
CA VAL A 97 -1.90 6.09 5.83
C VAL A 97 -3.31 6.58 6.17
N LYS A 98 -3.42 7.41 7.20
CA LYS A 98 -4.69 8.04 7.56
C LYS A 98 -5.05 9.14 6.54
N THR A 99 -6.30 9.13 6.09
CA THR A 99 -6.91 10.19 5.27
C THR A 99 -8.32 10.47 5.79
N GLN A 100 -9.02 11.42 5.17
CA GLN A 100 -10.43 11.68 5.43
C GLN A 100 -11.36 10.48 5.15
N PHE A 101 -10.94 9.52 4.32
CA PHE A 101 -11.75 8.33 3.98
C PHE A 101 -11.49 7.13 4.90
N GLY A 102 -10.47 7.20 5.75
CA GLY A 102 -10.03 6.08 6.59
C GLY A 102 -8.53 5.82 6.47
N TYR A 103 -8.14 4.55 6.56
CA TYR A 103 -6.75 4.11 6.52
C TYR A 103 -6.45 3.39 5.21
N HIS A 104 -5.37 3.81 4.56
CA HIS A 104 -4.93 3.27 3.28
C HIS A 104 -3.60 2.54 3.43
N ILE A 105 -3.55 1.28 3.02
CA ILE A 105 -2.30 0.56 2.82
C ILE A 105 -1.99 0.59 1.34
N ILE A 106 -0.82 1.09 0.97
CA ILE A 106 -0.49 1.40 -0.41
C ILE A 106 0.64 0.50 -0.87
N LYS A 107 0.50 -0.12 -2.05
CA LYS A 107 1.57 -0.82 -2.73
C LYS A 107 1.94 -0.08 -4.00
N ARG A 108 3.17 0.42 -4.07
CA ARG A 108 3.67 1.09 -5.28
C ARG A 108 4.07 0.04 -6.32
N ILE A 109 3.53 0.15 -7.53
CA ILE A 109 3.85 -0.73 -8.67
C ILE A 109 4.83 -0.03 -9.63
N ARG A 110 4.70 1.29 -9.82
CA ARG A 110 5.58 2.10 -10.68
C ARG A 110 5.71 3.51 -10.12
#